data_AF-A0A1Y0IKE8-F1
#
_entry.id   AF-A0A1Y0IKE8-F1
#
_cell.length_a   1.000
_cell.length_b   1.000
_cell.length_c   1.000
_cell.angle_alpha   90.00
_cell.angle_beta   90.00
_cell.angle_gamma   90.00
#
_symmetry.space_group_name_H-M   'P 1'
#
loop_
_entity.id
_entity.type
_entity.pdbx_description
1 polymer ?
#
loop_
_entity_poly.entity_id
_entity_poly.type
_entity_poly.pdbx_seq_one_letter_code
_entity_poly.pdbx_strand_id
1 'polypeptide(L)'
;MLSGLILFLCWGSFALSFFFVAFALIKNRKYFWWAALSSYVFSFFASWSIGLFTLVFTFIFLIFAAGFTFGWYKKAWHSVASVPLGILLWYPAFKYIDDAYLFFPLHFIL
;
A
#
# COMPACT_ATOMS: atom_id res chain seq x y z
N MET A 1 19.12 -10.64 17.39
CA MET A 1 17.93 -9.92 17.89
C MET A 1 17.33 -8.97 16.85
N LEU A 2 18.13 -8.16 16.14
CA LEU A 2 17.65 -7.22 15.11
C LEU A 2 16.81 -7.86 13.99
N SER A 3 17.24 -9.03 13.48
CA SER A 3 16.52 -9.76 12.43
C SER A 3 15.11 -10.21 12.85
N GLY A 4 14.92 -10.62 14.12
CA GLY A 4 13.61 -11.02 14.62
C GLY A 4 12.62 -9.84 14.72
N LEU A 5 13.11 -8.66 15.09
CA LEU A 5 12.30 -7.45 15.18
C LEU A 5 11.84 -6.98 13.78
N ILE A 6 12.73 -7.02 12.78
CA ILE A 6 12.40 -6.67 11.40
C ILE A 6 11.33 -7.61 10.83
N LEU A 7 11.47 -8.93 11.05
CA LEU A 7 10.47 -9.91 10.63
C LEU A 7 9.12 -9.66 11.31
N PHE A 8 9.11 -9.37 12.61
CA PHE A 8 7.90 -9.03 13.34
C PHE A 8 7.23 -7.78 12.78
N LEU A 9 7.98 -6.71 12.50
CA LEU A 9 7.45 -5.49 11.89
C LEU A 9 6.92 -5.72 10.48
N CYS A 10 7.62 -6.54 9.68
CA CYS A 10 7.23 -6.88 8.32
C CYS A 10 5.89 -7.64 8.31
N TRP A 11 5.81 -8.77 9.01
CA TRP A 11 4.58 -9.58 9.09
C TRP A 11 3.45 -8.87 9.84
N GLY A 12 3.80 -8.07 10.86
CA GLY A 12 2.86 -7.23 11.58
C GLY A 12 2.22 -6.19 10.66
N SER A 13 3.02 -5.49 9.86
CA SER A 13 2.52 -4.50 8.88
C SER A 13 1.67 -5.15 7.79
N PHE A 14 2.05 -6.34 7.33
CA PHE A 14 1.25 -7.14 6.42
C PHE A 14 -0.12 -7.46 7.02
N ALA A 15 -0.18 -8.04 8.21
CA ALA A 15 -1.44 -8.35 8.89
C ALA A 15 -2.30 -7.09 9.14
N LEU A 16 -1.66 -5.98 9.52
CA LEU A 16 -2.31 -4.69 9.72
C LEU A 16 -2.98 -4.17 8.44
N SER A 17 -2.36 -4.40 7.28
CA SER A 17 -2.92 -4.00 5.99
C SER A 17 -4.24 -4.71 5.70
N PHE A 18 -4.31 -6.03 5.88
CA PHE A 18 -5.55 -6.79 5.72
C PHE A 18 -6.60 -6.37 6.73
N PHE A 19 -6.19 -6.13 7.98
CA PHE A 19 -7.08 -5.66 9.02
C PHE A 19 -7.73 -4.32 8.64
N PHE A 20 -6.94 -3.36 8.15
CA PHE A 20 -7.48 -2.07 7.71
C PHE A 20 -8.32 -2.16 6.45
N VAL A 21 -8.01 -3.04 5.51
CA VAL A 21 -8.88 -3.30 4.36
C VAL A 21 -10.23 -3.83 4.82
N ALA A 22 -10.26 -4.83 5.71
CA ALA A 22 -11.51 -5.37 6.24
C ALA A 22 -12.33 -4.29 6.96
N PHE A 23 -11.69 -3.47 7.80
CA PHE A 23 -12.32 -2.33 8.47
C PHE A 23 -12.82 -1.26 7.48
N ALA A 24 -12.08 -1.03 6.39
CA ALA A 24 -12.47 -0.11 5.34
C ALA A 24 -13.74 -0.57 4.62
N LEU A 25 -13.88 -1.88 4.44
CA LEU A 25 -15.05 -2.49 3.80
C LEU A 25 -16.29 -2.46 4.68
N ILE A 26 -16.13 -2.70 5.98
CA ILE A 26 -17.24 -2.83 6.95
C ILE A 26 -17.70 -1.48 7.49
N LYS A 27 -16.76 -0.64 7.97
CA LYS A 27 -17.09 0.52 8.80
C LYS A 27 -16.95 1.84 8.07
N ASN A 28 -15.76 2.15 7.54
CA ASN A 28 -15.49 3.44 6.92
C ASN A 28 -14.40 3.36 5.85
N ARG A 29 -14.72 3.80 4.63
CA ARG A 29 -13.80 3.77 3.49
C ARG A 29 -12.52 4.58 3.71
N LYS A 30 -12.49 5.53 4.67
CA LYS A 30 -11.28 6.26 5.07
C LYS A 30 -10.15 5.36 5.58
N TYR A 31 -10.46 4.14 6.06
CA TYR A 31 -9.42 3.20 6.50
C TYR A 31 -8.54 2.67 5.36
N PHE A 32 -8.89 2.90 4.08
CA PHE A 32 -7.99 2.62 2.97
C PHE A 32 -6.68 3.43 3.01
N TRP A 33 -6.68 4.62 3.62
CA TRP A 33 -5.43 5.37 3.86
C TRP A 33 -4.48 4.61 4.78
N TRP A 34 -5.02 3.99 5.84
CA TRP A 34 -4.24 3.20 6.79
C TRP A 34 -3.81 1.85 6.19
N ALA A 35 -4.65 1.25 5.34
CA ALA A 35 -4.28 0.08 4.55
C ALA A 35 -3.12 0.39 3.59
N ALA A 36 -3.15 1.53 2.90
CA ALA A 36 -2.06 1.97 2.05
C ALA A 36 -0.76 2.18 2.84
N LEU A 37 -0.83 2.88 3.97
CA LEU A 37 0.35 3.16 4.81
C LEU A 37 0.98 1.87 5.36
N SER A 38 0.17 0.93 5.85
CA SER A 38 0.68 -0.34 6.36
C SER A 38 1.24 -1.24 5.27
N SER A 39 0.60 -1.28 4.09
CA SER A 39 1.12 -1.97 2.91
C SER A 39 2.45 -1.36 2.43
N TYR A 40 2.59 -0.04 2.51
CA TYR A 40 3.82 0.67 2.17
C TYR A 40 4.98 0.29 3.10
N VAL A 41 4.72 0.30 4.42
CA VAL A 41 5.73 -0.11 5.42
C VAL A 41 6.11 -1.58 5.24
N PHE A 42 5.14 -2.46 4.96
CA PHE A 42 5.42 -3.86 4.62
C PHE A 42 6.31 -3.96 3.37
N SER A 43 5.96 -3.26 2.31
CA SER A 43 6.72 -3.22 1.05
C SER A 43 8.15 -2.71 1.26
N PHE A 44 8.34 -1.71 2.12
CA PHE A 44 9.67 -1.22 2.50
C PHE A 44 10.50 -2.30 3.21
N PHE A 45 9.96 -2.96 4.24
CA PHE A 45 10.68 -4.04 4.92
C PHE A 45 10.91 -5.27 4.04
N ALA A 46 10.05 -5.49 3.05
CA ALA A 46 10.17 -6.56 2.07
C ALA A 46 11.03 -6.19 0.85
N SER A 47 11.52 -4.94 0.75
CA SER A 47 12.24 -4.39 -0.42
C SER A 47 13.44 -5.23 -0.85
N TRP A 48 14.16 -5.84 0.10
CA TRP A 48 15.30 -6.72 -0.17
C TRP A 48 14.92 -7.92 -1.08
N SER A 49 13.66 -8.36 -1.06
CA SER A 49 13.24 -9.55 -1.81
C SER A 49 12.16 -9.27 -2.84
N ILE A 50 10.99 -8.79 -2.40
CA ILE A 50 9.77 -8.68 -3.25
C ILE A 50 9.08 -7.32 -3.04
N GLY A 51 9.63 -6.43 -2.23
CA GLY A 51 8.96 -5.22 -1.77
C GLY A 51 8.49 -4.31 -2.91
N LEU A 52 9.28 -4.13 -3.96
CA LEU A 52 8.87 -3.35 -5.12
C LEU A 52 7.62 -3.89 -5.82
N PHE A 53 7.47 -5.21 -5.87
CA PHE A 53 6.27 -5.84 -6.42
C PHE A 53 5.08 -5.69 -5.48
N THR A 54 5.28 -5.78 -4.16
CA THR A 54 4.20 -5.59 -3.18
C THR A 54 3.76 -4.13 -3.06
N LEU A 55 4.58 -3.19 -3.55
CA LEU A 55 4.23 -1.76 -3.63
C LEU A 55 2.98 -1.52 -4.49
N VAL A 56 2.65 -2.41 -5.42
CA VAL A 56 1.41 -2.32 -6.23
C VAL A 56 0.16 -2.22 -5.36
N PHE A 57 0.12 -2.94 -4.23
CA PHE A 57 -1.02 -2.91 -3.30
C PHE A 57 -1.17 -1.54 -2.66
N THR A 58 -0.05 -0.89 -2.32
CA THR A 58 -0.01 0.48 -1.82
C THR A 58 -0.67 1.44 -2.81
N PHE A 59 -0.29 1.37 -4.09
CA PHE A 59 -0.89 2.22 -5.14
C PHE A 59 -2.38 1.95 -5.31
N ILE A 60 -2.80 0.69 -5.31
CA ILE A 60 -4.24 0.33 -5.39
C ILE A 60 -5.00 0.91 -4.19
N PHE A 61 -4.48 0.76 -2.97
CA PHE A 61 -5.13 1.29 -1.77
C PHE A 61 -5.15 2.82 -1.74
N LEU A 62 -4.11 3.49 -2.24
CA LEU A 62 -4.11 4.95 -2.37
C LEU A 62 -5.20 5.44 -3.33
N ILE A 63 -5.37 4.78 -4.47
CA ILE A 63 -6.45 5.12 -5.42
C ILE A 63 -7.82 4.86 -4.82
N PHE A 64 -7.98 3.76 -4.07
CA PHE A 64 -9.22 3.52 -3.33
C PHE A 64 -9.46 4.63 -2.30
N ALA A 65 -8.46 4.94 -1.49
CA ALA A 65 -8.54 5.96 -0.46
C ALA A 65 -8.89 7.33 -1.05
N ALA A 66 -8.23 7.74 -2.13
CA ALA A 66 -8.48 8.98 -2.85
C ALA A 66 -9.91 8.99 -3.43
N GLY A 67 -10.28 7.99 -4.23
CA GLY A 67 -11.58 7.98 -4.88
C GLY A 67 -12.77 7.86 -3.92
N PHE A 68 -12.60 7.23 -2.75
CA PHE A 68 -13.62 7.28 -1.69
C PHE A 68 -13.63 8.61 -0.94
N THR A 69 -12.48 9.24 -0.73
CA THR A 69 -12.38 10.55 -0.05
C THR A 69 -12.99 11.67 -0.90
N PHE A 70 -12.77 11.65 -2.22
CA PHE A 70 -13.34 12.62 -3.17
C PHE A 70 -14.74 12.24 -3.68
N GLY A 71 -15.31 11.11 -3.23
CA GLY A 71 -16.66 10.68 -3.62
C GLY A 71 -16.79 10.26 -5.09
N TRP A 72 -15.70 9.88 -5.75
CA TRP A 72 -15.69 9.43 -7.15
C TRP A 72 -16.38 8.08 -7.34
N TYR A 73 -16.37 7.22 -6.31
CA TYR A 73 -16.99 5.90 -6.37
C TYR A 73 -18.46 5.93 -5.94
N LYS A 74 -19.36 6.15 -6.90
CA LYS A 74 -20.82 6.11 -6.66
C LYS A 74 -21.41 4.69 -6.64
N LYS A 75 -20.70 3.71 -7.22
CA LYS A 75 -21.11 2.28 -7.28
C LYS A 75 -19.89 1.40 -7.04
N ALA A 76 -20.08 0.20 -6.48
CA ALA A 76 -19.00 -0.74 -6.19
C ALA A 76 -18.15 -1.13 -7.44
N TRP A 77 -18.76 -1.17 -8.63
CA TRP A 77 -18.03 -1.44 -9.87
C TRP A 77 -17.01 -0.36 -10.24
N HIS A 78 -17.27 0.91 -9.90
CA HIS A 78 -16.29 1.98 -10.13
C HIS A 78 -15.02 1.78 -9.29
N SER A 79 -15.15 1.25 -8.07
CA SER A 79 -13.97 0.91 -7.27
C SER A 79 -13.19 -0.26 -7.88
N VAL A 80 -13.86 -1.28 -8.45
CA VAL A 80 -13.14 -2.39 -9.12
C VAL A 80 -12.39 -1.89 -10.36
N ALA A 81 -13.01 -1.02 -11.15
CA ALA A 81 -12.38 -0.40 -12.32
C ALA A 81 -11.17 0.49 -12.00
N SER A 82 -10.97 0.86 -10.73
CA SER A 82 -9.81 1.63 -10.28
C SER A 82 -8.58 0.78 -9.93
N VAL A 83 -8.72 -0.55 -9.85
CA VAL A 83 -7.58 -1.46 -9.66
C VAL A 83 -6.57 -1.39 -10.83
N PRO A 84 -7.00 -1.45 -12.11
CA PRO A 84 -6.10 -1.22 -13.24
C PRO A 84 -5.37 0.12 -13.19
N LEU A 85 -6.02 1.18 -12.68
CA LEU A 85 -5.37 2.49 -12.52
C LEU A 85 -4.23 2.41 -11.50
N GLY A 86 -4.38 1.61 -10.44
CA GLY A 86 -3.33 1.39 -9.43
C GLY A 86 -2.11 0.74 -10.04
N ILE A 87 -2.34 -0.27 -10.87
CA ILE A 87 -1.27 -0.98 -11.59
C ILE A 87 -0.62 -0.06 -12.63
N LEU A 88 -1.42 0.73 -13.35
CA LEU A 88 -0.92 1.69 -14.35
C LEU A 88 -0.08 2.81 -13.73
N LEU A 89 -0.38 3.25 -12.51
CA LEU A 89 0.46 4.21 -11.78
C LEU A 89 1.70 3.53 -11.16
N TRP A 90 1.55 2.30 -10.67
CA TRP A 90 2.67 1.55 -10.09
C TRP A 90 3.73 1.17 -11.14
N TYR A 91 3.35 0.71 -12.33
CA TYR A 91 4.31 0.25 -13.35
C TYR A 91 5.39 1.29 -13.74
N PRO A 92 5.05 2.55 -14.08
CA PRO A 92 6.06 3.56 -14.36
C PRO A 92 6.86 3.93 -13.11
N ALA A 93 6.22 3.92 -11.92
CA ALA A 93 6.92 4.16 -10.67
C ALA A 93 7.99 3.08 -10.43
N PHE A 94 7.62 1.82 -10.56
CA PHE A 94 8.51 0.66 -10.47
C PHE A 94 9.66 0.68 -11.49
N LYS A 95 9.40 1.13 -12.72
CA LYS A 95 10.38 1.05 -13.81
C LYS A 95 11.35 2.22 -13.86
N TYR A 96 10.90 3.42 -13.49
CA TYR A 96 11.65 4.67 -13.73
C TYR A 96 12.05 5.40 -12.46
N ILE A 97 11.43 5.12 -11.31
CA ILE A 97 11.75 5.78 -10.04
C ILE A 97 12.66 4.86 -9.24
N ASP A 98 13.76 5.42 -8.75
CA ASP A 98 14.69 4.70 -7.86
C ASP A 98 13.97 4.29 -6.56
N ASP A 99 14.27 3.10 -6.08
CA ASP A 99 13.78 2.52 -4.83
C ASP A 99 13.97 3.51 -3.66
N ALA A 100 15.08 4.26 -3.64
CA ALA A 100 15.36 5.27 -2.62
C ALA A 100 14.27 6.37 -2.55
N TYR A 101 13.75 6.77 -3.71
CA TYR A 101 12.66 7.76 -3.80
C TYR A 101 11.29 7.13 -3.59
N LEU A 102 11.09 5.89 -4.04
CA LEU A 102 9.83 5.16 -3.82
C LEU A 102 9.58 4.92 -2.34
N PHE A 103 10.63 4.71 -1.55
CA PHE A 103 10.56 4.45 -0.11
C PHE A 103 10.84 5.66 0.78
N PHE A 104 10.79 6.89 0.25
CA PHE A 104 10.96 8.10 1.05
C PHE A 104 9.77 8.32 2.01
N PRO A 105 9.96 8.73 3.28
CA PRO A 105 11.23 9.01 3.98
C PRO A 105 11.82 7.79 4.71
N LEU A 106 11.23 6.60 4.59
CA LEU A 106 11.66 5.40 5.32
C LEU A 106 13.07 4.94 4.94
N HIS A 107 13.54 5.29 3.74
CA HIS A 107 14.91 5.03 3.30
C HIS A 107 16.00 5.48 4.30
N PHE A 108 15.77 6.54 5.09
CA PHE A 108 16.76 7.01 6.08
C PHE A 108 16.96 6.08 7.30
N ILE A 109 16.08 5.09 7.47
CA ILE A 109 16.04 4.23 8.67
C ILE A 109 16.93 2.97 8.48
N LEU A 110 17.38 2.71 7.26
CA LEU A 110 18.19 1.55 6.86
C LEU A 110 19.59 2.00 6.45
#